data_AF-A0A4Y5YSY1-F1
#
_entry.id   AF-A0A4Y5YSY1-F1
#
_cell.length_a   1.000
_cell.length_b   1.000
_cell.length_c   1.000
_cell.angle_alpha   90.00
_cell.angle_beta   90.00
_cell.angle_gamma   90.00
#
_symmetry.space_group_name_H-M   'P 1'
#
loop_
_entity.id
_entity.type
_entity.pdbx_description
1 polymer ?
#
loop_
_entity_poly.entity_id
_entity_poly.type
_entity_poly.pdbx_seq_one_letter_code
_entity_poly.pdbx_strand_id
1 'polypeptide(L)'
;MRIVGSAFLAIAATLIGLFGNLILGAAGLSLAGPGLTVIEYSDSDDTERAIGIGMGVIALVVWLVLLLSAVFVGLSGDRPTRERRATVWSVVGLSMVLVLGMLIAVLATPPPLYQ
;
A
#
# COMPACT_ATOMS: atom_id res chain seq x y z
N MET A 1 -12.95 -21.12 -9.94
CA MET A 1 -13.13 -20.46 -8.63
C MET A 1 -11.84 -19.90 -8.02
N ARG A 2 -10.70 -20.63 -8.00
CA ARG A 2 -9.46 -20.14 -7.36
C ARG A 2 -8.86 -18.85 -7.96
N ILE A 3 -8.89 -18.68 -9.28
CA ILE A 3 -8.40 -17.47 -9.97
C ILE A 3 -9.23 -16.24 -9.62
N VAL A 4 -10.56 -16.41 -9.57
CA VAL A 4 -11.49 -15.36 -9.16
C VAL A 4 -11.21 -14.97 -7.71
N GLY A 5 -11.05 -15.94 -6.81
CA GLY A 5 -10.68 -15.68 -5.41
C GLY A 5 -9.35 -14.94 -5.26
N SER A 6 -8.30 -15.34 -5.99
CA SER A 6 -7.03 -14.61 -5.98
C SER A 6 -7.14 -13.19 -6.54
N ALA A 7 -7.94 -13.00 -7.59
CA ALA A 7 -8.16 -11.67 -8.17
C ALA A 7 -8.89 -10.75 -7.18
N PHE A 8 -9.95 -11.23 -6.52
CA PHE A 8 -10.65 -10.47 -5.49
C PHE A 8 -9.75 -10.12 -4.30
N LEU A 9 -8.94 -11.08 -3.82
CA LEU A 9 -7.97 -10.82 -2.75
C LEU A 9 -6.95 -9.76 -3.16
N ALA A 10 -6.42 -9.81 -4.39
CA ALA A 10 -5.47 -8.82 -4.86
C ALA A 10 -6.09 -7.43 -5.04
N ILE A 11 -7.34 -7.35 -5.50
CA ILE A 11 -8.08 -6.08 -5.59
C ILE A 11 -8.31 -5.49 -4.19
N ALA A 12 -8.84 -6.29 -3.27
CA ALA A 12 -9.06 -5.86 -1.88
C ALA A 12 -7.75 -5.42 -1.21
N ALA A 13 -6.68 -6.19 -1.39
CA ALA A 13 -5.34 -5.81 -0.93
C ALA A 13 -4.96 -4.44 -1.49
N THR A 14 -5.04 -4.25 -2.81
CA THR A 14 -4.63 -3.01 -3.48
C THR A 14 -5.39 -1.80 -2.93
N LEU A 15 -6.71 -1.93 -2.74
CA LEU A 15 -7.52 -0.86 -2.15
C LEU A 15 -7.08 -0.52 -0.72
N ILE A 16 -6.80 -1.52 0.10
CA ILE A 16 -6.28 -1.33 1.47
C ILE A 16 -4.92 -0.64 1.45
N GLY A 17 -4.01 -1.05 0.54
CA GLY A 17 -2.69 -0.43 0.40
C GLY A 17 -2.76 1.03 -0.04
N LEU A 18 -3.60 1.34 -1.03
CA LEU A 18 -3.85 2.71 -1.49
C LEU A 18 -4.48 3.58 -0.38
N PHE A 19 -5.43 3.02 0.37
CA PHE A 19 -6.02 3.71 1.51
C PHE A 19 -4.99 3.98 2.62
N GLY A 20 -4.12 3.01 2.91
CA GLY A 20 -3.00 3.18 3.83
C GLY A 20 -2.10 4.35 3.42
N ASN A 21 -1.74 4.44 2.13
CA ASN A 21 -0.96 5.56 1.60
C ASN A 21 -1.67 6.91 1.76
N LEU A 22 -2.99 6.97 1.52
CA LEU A 22 -3.77 8.20 1.73
C LEU A 22 -3.71 8.66 3.18
N ILE A 23 -3.86 7.74 4.14
CA ILE A 23 -3.75 8.07 5.56
C ILE A 23 -2.33 8.56 5.90
N LEU A 24 -1.28 7.90 5.40
CA LEU A 24 0.10 8.32 5.64
C LEU A 24 0.38 9.73 5.11
N GLY A 25 -0.14 10.04 3.92
CA GLY A 25 -0.05 11.38 3.34
C GLY A 25 -0.81 12.42 4.16
N ALA A 26 -2.02 12.10 4.61
CA ALA A 26 -2.81 12.98 5.47
C ALA A 26 -2.14 13.21 6.84
N ALA A 27 -1.44 12.20 7.37
CA ALA A 27 -0.67 12.32 8.59
C ALA A 27 0.66 13.09 8.41
N GLY A 28 0.99 13.49 7.18
CA GLY A 28 2.16 14.30 6.87
C GLY A 28 3.48 13.54 6.79
N LEU A 29 3.46 12.21 6.64
CA LEU A 29 4.70 11.43 6.59
C LEU A 29 5.51 11.74 5.33
N SER A 30 6.77 12.15 5.49
CA SER A 30 7.65 12.56 4.38
C SER A 30 9.10 12.07 4.57
N LEU A 31 9.76 11.77 3.45
CA LEU A 31 11.20 11.49 3.32
C LEU A 31 11.92 12.56 2.46
N ALA A 32 11.26 13.68 2.16
CA ALA A 32 11.84 14.74 1.33
C ALA A 32 12.93 15.55 2.06
N GLY A 33 13.01 15.45 3.39
CA GLY A 33 14.03 16.08 4.23
C GLY A 33 15.18 15.12 4.63
N PRO A 34 16.05 15.52 5.58
CA PRO A 34 17.10 14.66 6.10
C PRO A 34 16.49 13.54 6.98
N GLY A 35 16.02 12.48 6.33
CA GLY A 35 15.41 11.32 6.98
C GLY A 35 13.88 11.34 6.98
N LEU A 36 13.29 10.43 7.77
CA LEU A 36 11.83 10.33 7.92
C LEU A 36 11.33 11.42 8.85
N THR A 37 10.45 12.27 8.33
CA THR A 37 9.92 13.46 9.00
C THR A 37 8.40 13.48 8.92
N VAL A 38 7.77 14.26 9.79
CA VAL A 38 6.32 14.49 9.82
C VAL A 38 6.08 15.97 9.57
N ILE A 39 5.35 16.30 8.51
CA ILE A 39 4.99 17.67 8.14
C ILE A 39 3.98 18.19 9.16
N GLU A 40 4.25 19.39 9.67
CA GLU A 40 3.41 20.03 10.66
C GLU A 40 2.30 20.85 9.99
N TYR A 41 1.08 20.33 10.05
CA TYR A 41 -0.16 21.01 9.66
C TYR A 41 -0.84 21.69 10.86
N SER A 42 -1.29 22.94 10.66
CA SER A 42 -1.86 23.79 11.72
C SER A 42 -3.09 23.20 12.44
N ASP A 43 -3.83 22.29 11.79
CA ASP A 43 -5.14 21.81 12.29
C ASP A 43 -5.08 20.44 12.98
N SER A 44 -3.92 19.79 13.04
CA SER A 44 -3.80 18.41 13.55
C SER A 44 -2.92 18.34 14.79
N ASP A 45 -3.43 17.72 15.86
CA ASP A 45 -2.66 17.43 17.08
C ASP A 45 -1.69 16.25 16.88
N ASP A 46 -0.61 16.20 17.66
CA ASP A 46 0.45 15.19 17.55
C ASP A 46 -0.08 13.77 17.75
N THR A 47 -1.09 13.61 18.61
CA THR A 47 -1.75 12.32 18.88
C THR A 47 -2.48 11.80 17.65
N GLU A 48 -3.23 12.66 16.95
CA GLU A 48 -3.99 12.29 15.76
C GLU A 48 -3.06 11.86 14.63
N ARG A 49 -1.94 12.56 14.44
CA ARG A 49 -0.92 12.18 13.47
C ARG A 49 -0.29 10.83 13.78
N ALA A 50 0.08 10.59 15.04
CA ALA A 50 0.65 9.31 15.44
C ALA A 50 -0.31 8.14 15.17
N ILE A 51 -1.61 8.33 15.43
CA ILE A 51 -2.65 7.35 15.10
C ILE A 51 -2.77 7.17 13.59
N GLY A 52 -2.79 8.25 12.81
CA GLY A 52 -2.79 8.21 11.35
C GLY A 52 -1.62 7.41 10.79
N ILE A 53 -0.40 7.69 11.23
CA ILE A 53 0.80 6.95 10.82
C ILE A 53 0.66 5.47 11.17
N GLY A 54 0.24 5.15 12.40
CA GLY A 54 0.03 3.77 12.85
C GLY A 54 -0.99 3.03 11.97
N MET A 55 -2.15 3.64 11.70
CA MET A 55 -3.18 3.06 10.84
C MET A 55 -2.69 2.86 9.40
N GLY A 56 -1.98 3.83 8.84
CA GLY A 56 -1.40 3.75 7.49
C GLY A 56 -0.37 2.62 7.37
N VAL A 57 0.53 2.48 8.34
CA VAL A 57 1.51 1.39 8.39
C VAL A 57 0.82 0.03 8.53
N ILE A 58 -0.16 -0.10 9.43
CA ILE A 58 -0.93 -1.34 9.59
C ILE A 58 -1.64 -1.70 8.28
N ALA A 59 -2.26 -0.74 7.60
CA ALA A 59 -2.91 -0.97 6.31
C ALA A 59 -1.92 -1.50 5.25
N LEU A 60 -0.68 -0.98 5.19
CA LEU A 60 0.35 -1.50 4.30
C LEU A 60 0.77 -2.94 4.65
N VAL A 61 0.86 -3.27 5.94
CA VAL A 61 1.13 -4.64 6.38
C VAL A 61 -0.01 -5.58 5.97
N VAL A 62 -1.27 -5.16 6.16
CA VAL A 62 -2.45 -5.93 5.73
C VAL A 62 -2.46 -6.11 4.22
N TRP A 63 -2.16 -5.06 3.45
CA TRP A 63 -1.99 -5.16 1.99
C TRP A 63 -0.99 -6.25 1.61
N LEU A 64 0.20 -6.23 2.22
CA LEU A 64 1.24 -7.21 1.93
C LEU A 64 0.78 -8.64 2.23
N VAL A 65 0.17 -8.87 3.40
CA VAL A 65 -0.34 -10.19 3.80
C VAL A 65 -1.43 -10.69 2.85
N LEU A 66 -2.37 -9.83 2.45
CA LEU A 66 -3.43 -10.19 1.52
C LEU A 66 -2.90 -10.43 0.12
N LEU A 67 -1.92 -9.65 -0.34
CA LEU A 67 -1.27 -9.84 -1.64
C LEU A 67 -0.52 -11.18 -1.70
N LEU A 68 0.21 -11.53 -0.64
CA LEU A 68 0.88 -12.83 -0.51
C LEU A 68 -0.14 -13.98 -0.46
N SER A 69 -1.27 -13.78 0.23
CA SER A 69 -2.37 -14.75 0.26
C SER A 69 -3.00 -14.93 -1.14
N ALA A 70 -3.16 -13.85 -1.90
CA ALA A 70 -3.63 -13.88 -3.27
C ALA A 70 -2.68 -14.68 -4.18
N VAL A 71 -1.36 -14.50 -4.03
CA VAL A 71 -0.35 -15.30 -4.73
C VAL A 71 -0.46 -16.77 -4.36
N PHE A 72 -0.52 -17.07 -3.06
CA PHE A 72 -0.62 -18.45 -2.57
C PHE A 72 -1.86 -19.15 -3.12
N VAL A 73 -3.04 -18.54 -3.02
CA VAL A 73 -4.30 -19.07 -3.56
C VAL A 73 -4.24 -19.16 -5.10
N GLY A 74 -3.66 -18.14 -5.74
CA GLY A 74 -3.54 -18.01 -7.18
C GLY A 74 -2.61 -19.04 -7.81
N LEU A 75 -1.57 -19.50 -7.11
CA LEU A 75 -0.62 -20.49 -7.59
C LEU A 75 -0.86 -21.92 -7.05
N SER A 76 -1.69 -22.08 -6.01
CA SER A 76 -2.01 -23.38 -5.43
C SER A 76 -2.77 -24.31 -6.40
N GLY A 77 -2.36 -25.58 -6.45
CA GLY A 77 -2.99 -26.67 -7.22
C GLY A 77 -1.98 -27.46 -8.08
N ASP A 78 -2.37 -28.66 -8.51
CA ASP A 78 -1.53 -29.51 -9.37
C ASP A 78 -1.31 -28.84 -10.73
N ARG A 79 -0.06 -28.45 -10.99
CA ARG A 79 0.44 -27.82 -12.23
C ARG A 79 -0.27 -26.52 -12.63
N PRO A 80 0.12 -25.36 -12.07
CA PRO A 80 -0.34 -24.08 -12.60
C PRO A 80 0.07 -23.92 -14.07
N THR A 81 -0.91 -23.70 -14.95
CA THR A 81 -0.65 -23.40 -16.37
C THR A 81 0.15 -22.11 -16.50
N ARG A 82 0.92 -21.98 -17.60
CA ARG A 82 1.75 -20.79 -17.86
C ARG A 82 0.92 -19.50 -17.88
N GLU A 83 -0.29 -19.58 -18.42
CA GLU A 83 -1.27 -18.49 -18.45
C GLU A 83 -1.72 -18.08 -17.04
N ARG A 84 -2.11 -19.04 -16.19
CA ARG A 84 -2.52 -18.76 -14.80
C ARG A 84 -1.40 -18.07 -14.02
N ARG A 85 -0.16 -18.54 -14.19
CA ARG A 85 1.02 -17.92 -13.57
C ARG A 85 1.21 -16.50 -14.08
N ALA A 86 1.13 -16.28 -15.40
CA ALA A 86 1.27 -14.94 -15.98
C ALA A 86 0.19 -13.97 -15.45
N THR A 87 -1.07 -14.39 -15.36
CA THR A 87 -2.15 -13.55 -14.80
C THR A 87 -1.89 -13.17 -13.36
N VAL A 88 -1.54 -14.14 -12.49
CA VAL A 88 -1.26 -13.86 -11.07
C VAL A 88 -0.12 -12.87 -10.92
N TRP A 89 1.00 -13.09 -11.63
CA TRP A 89 2.14 -12.17 -11.57
C TRP A 89 1.85 -10.80 -12.16
N SER A 90 1.02 -10.71 -13.20
CA SER A 90 0.61 -9.42 -13.77
C SER A 90 -0.22 -8.61 -12.77
N VAL A 91 -1.17 -9.26 -12.09
CA VAL A 91 -2.01 -8.61 -11.06
C VAL A 91 -1.17 -8.17 -9.86
N VAL A 92 -0.25 -9.01 -9.41
CA VAL A 92 0.65 -8.71 -8.28
C VAL A 92 1.59 -7.57 -8.63
N GLY A 93 2.18 -7.61 -9.82
CA GLY A 93 3.04 -6.54 -10.33
C GLY A 93 2.30 -5.22 -10.41
N LEU A 94 1.07 -5.23 -10.94
CA LEU A 94 0.22 -4.03 -10.99
C LEU A 94 -0.08 -3.49 -9.59
N SER A 95 -0.45 -4.35 -8.63
CA SER A 95 -0.69 -3.95 -7.24
C SER A 95 0.54 -3.30 -6.61
N MET A 96 1.72 -3.91 -6.79
CA MET A 96 2.98 -3.34 -6.31
C MET A 96 3.28 -1.99 -6.94
N VAL A 97 3.15 -1.84 -8.26
CA VAL A 97 3.42 -0.58 -8.95
C VAL A 97 2.51 0.52 -8.43
N LEU A 98 1.22 0.24 -8.24
CA LEU A 98 0.25 1.23 -7.75
C LEU A 98 0.53 1.62 -6.30
N VAL A 99 0.65 0.65 -5.39
CA VAL A 99 0.81 0.93 -3.95
C VAL A 99 2.18 1.52 -3.65
N LEU A 100 3.26 0.97 -4.21
CA LEU A 100 4.60 1.48 -3.97
C LEU A 100 4.84 2.80 -4.70
N GLY A 101 4.33 2.96 -5.92
CA GLY A 101 4.42 4.22 -6.66
C GLY A 101 3.71 5.36 -5.90
N MET A 102 2.53 5.09 -5.36
CA MET A 102 1.83 6.06 -4.52
C MET A 102 2.55 6.32 -3.20
N LEU A 103 3.10 5.30 -2.54
CA LEU A 103 3.88 5.47 -1.32
C LEU A 103 5.10 6.36 -1.57
N ILE A 104 5.82 6.15 -2.67
CA ILE A 104 6.94 7.00 -3.08
C ILE A 104 6.46 8.44 -3.29
N ALA A 105 5.34 8.64 -3.99
CA ALA A 105 4.79 9.98 -4.21
C ALA A 105 4.42 10.68 -2.89
N VAL A 106 3.80 9.96 -1.96
CA VAL A 106 3.48 10.47 -0.61
C VAL A 106 4.75 10.86 0.13
N LEU A 107 5.73 9.97 0.19
CA LEU A 107 6.99 10.21 0.91
C LEU A 107 7.85 11.30 0.25
N ALA A 108 7.70 11.53 -1.05
CA ALA A 108 8.40 12.60 -1.75
C ALA A 108 7.77 13.99 -1.56
N THR A 109 6.67 14.11 -0.80
CA THR A 109 5.99 15.39 -0.57
C THR A 109 6.89 16.32 0.25
N PRO A 110 7.31 17.49 -0.28
CA PRO A 110 8.14 18.42 0.46
C PRO A 110 7.31 19.15 1.53
N PRO A 111 7.92 19.53 2.67
CA PRO A 111 7.26 20.41 3.64
C PRO A 111 6.93 21.76 2.99
N PRO A 112 5.80 22.40 3.35
CA PRO A 112 5.42 23.70 2.82
C PRO A 112 6.49 24.75 3.16
N LEU A 113 6.91 25.53 2.16
CA LEU A 113 8.00 26.51 2.28
C LEU A 113 7.63 27.78 3.07
N TYR A 114 6.38 27.89 3.55
CA TYR A 114 5.88 29.03 4.31
C TYR A 114 5.14 28.53 5.55
N GLN A 115 5.73 28.76 6.71
CA GLN A 115 5.07 28.85 8.02
C GLN A 115 5.29 30.26 8.56
#